data_AF-A0AAU8M9V4-F1
#
_entry.id   AF-A0AAU8M9V4-F1
#
_cell.length_a   1.000
_cell.length_b   1.000
_cell.length_c   1.000
_cell.angle_alpha   90.00
_cell.angle_beta   90.00
_cell.angle_gamma   90.00
#
_symmetry.space_group_name_H-M   'P 1'
#
loop_
_entity.id
_entity.type
_entity.pdbx_description
1 polymer ?
#
loop_
_entity_poly.entity_id
_entity_poly.type
_entity_poly.pdbx_seq_one_letter_code
_entity_poly.pdbx_strand_id
1 'polypeptide(L)'
;MKSPSTHIIFLATFITTAGSLWAASEYWEKGLAESLNEPDISPGGCYRVETFKPFWILPMMFHRKANPYKDHPPKWLPWWGYPAFFRLYDHRTGELISETEIYDLESAGGPMSWGGGSGMVYAGMIPIGPNVSDCVGDRPTTRATPQE
;
A
#
# COMPACT_ATOMS: atom_id res chain seq x y z
N MET A 1 -34.75 14.19 33.29
CA MET A 1 -34.14 14.30 31.94
C MET A 1 -35.20 13.98 30.90
N LYS A 2 -35.35 14.78 29.84
CA LYS A 2 -36.29 14.50 28.74
C LYS A 2 -35.73 13.38 27.88
N SER A 3 -36.56 12.41 27.51
CA SER A 3 -36.17 11.39 26.53
C SER A 3 -35.80 12.07 25.21
N PRO A 4 -34.69 11.70 24.56
CA PRO A 4 -34.36 12.21 23.24
C PRO A 4 -35.48 11.87 22.25
N SER A 5 -35.75 12.78 21.31
CA SER A 5 -36.71 12.56 20.23
C SER A 5 -36.29 11.36 19.37
N THR A 6 -37.26 10.58 18.88
CA THR A 6 -37.03 9.46 17.96
C THR A 6 -36.18 9.86 16.75
N HIS A 7 -36.34 11.10 16.26
CA HIS A 7 -35.52 11.64 15.18
C HIS A 7 -34.04 11.81 15.55
N ILE A 8 -33.76 12.20 16.80
CA ILE A 8 -32.38 12.36 17.31
C ILE A 8 -31.73 10.99 17.44
N ILE A 9 -32.47 10.00 17.94
CA ILE A 9 -31.99 8.61 18.03
C ILE A 9 -31.67 8.08 16.63
N PHE A 10 -32.60 8.23 15.68
CA PHE A 10 -32.41 7.76 14.31
C PHE A 10 -31.20 8.42 13.62
N LEU A 11 -31.05 9.74 13.75
CA LEU A 11 -29.92 10.47 13.18
C LEU A 11 -28.59 9.99 13.79
N ALA A 12 -28.53 9.80 15.11
CA ALA A 12 -27.33 9.30 15.78
C ALA A 12 -26.98 7.88 15.33
N THR A 13 -27.95 6.99 15.19
CA THR A 13 -27.75 5.63 14.67
C THR A 13 -27.26 5.67 13.23
N PHE A 14 -27.83 6.52 12.38
CA PHE A 14 -27.39 6.65 10.99
C PHE A 14 -25.92 7.13 10.89
N ILE A 15 -25.56 8.19 11.63
CA ILE A 15 -24.19 8.73 11.59
C ILE A 15 -23.17 7.71 12.10
N THR A 16 -23.49 7.01 13.19
CA THR A 16 -22.59 6.00 13.77
C THR A 16 -22.40 4.82 12.84
N THR A 17 -23.48 4.26 12.29
CA THR A 17 -23.41 3.15 11.33
C THR A 17 -22.64 3.55 10.06
N ALA A 18 -22.96 4.69 9.45
CA ALA A 18 -22.25 5.18 8.27
C ALA A 18 -20.76 5.41 8.54
N GLY A 19 -20.42 6.01 9.68
CA GLY A 19 -19.03 6.23 10.08
C GLY A 19 -18.26 4.93 10.30
N SER A 20 -18.88 3.93 10.94
CA SER A 20 -18.26 2.60 11.13
C SER A 20 -18.09 1.84 9.81
N LEU A 21 -19.08 1.88 8.91
CA LEU A 21 -18.97 1.27 7.58
C LEU A 21 -17.85 1.91 6.76
N TRP A 22 -17.74 3.24 6.82
CA TRP A 22 -16.66 3.96 6.15
C TRP A 22 -15.29 3.60 6.73
N ALA A 23 -15.14 3.54 8.06
CA ALA A 23 -13.87 3.14 8.68
C ALA A 23 -13.47 1.69 8.34
N ALA A 24 -14.45 0.81 8.15
CA ALA A 24 -14.23 -0.57 7.72
C ALA A 24 -14.07 -0.71 6.19
N SER A 25 -14.25 0.37 5.41
CA SER A 25 -14.30 0.25 3.95
C SER A 25 -13.00 -0.21 3.34
N GLU A 26 -11.88 0.28 3.87
CA GLU A 26 -10.55 0.02 3.34
C GLU A 26 -10.26 -1.49 3.18
N TYR A 27 -10.76 -2.32 4.11
CA TYR A 27 -10.57 -3.78 4.04
C TYR A 27 -11.20 -4.40 2.80
N TRP A 28 -12.46 -4.11 2.51
CA TRP A 28 -13.12 -4.68 1.33
C TRP A 28 -12.71 -3.94 0.05
N GLU A 29 -12.35 -2.66 0.12
CA GLU A 29 -11.84 -1.88 -1.01
C GLU A 29 -10.48 -2.40 -1.50
N LYS A 30 -9.62 -2.89 -0.60
CA LYS A 30 -8.38 -3.61 -0.95
C LYS A 30 -8.63 -5.07 -1.34
N GLY A 31 -9.61 -5.72 -0.73
CA GLY A 31 -9.98 -7.10 -1.06
C GLY A 31 -10.53 -7.26 -2.48
N LEU A 32 -11.24 -6.24 -2.97
CA LEU A 32 -11.81 -6.18 -4.33
C LEU A 32 -10.93 -5.41 -5.33
N ALA A 33 -9.70 -5.08 -4.95
CA ALA A 33 -8.79 -4.29 -5.76
C ALA A 33 -8.37 -5.00 -7.05
N GLU A 34 -8.15 -4.21 -8.11
CA GLU A 34 -7.70 -4.70 -9.41
C GLU A 34 -6.18 -4.60 -9.51
N SER A 35 -5.53 -5.62 -10.09
CA SER A 35 -4.11 -5.57 -10.39
C SER A 35 -3.85 -4.59 -11.53
N LEU A 36 -2.91 -3.66 -11.32
CA LEU A 36 -2.65 -2.58 -12.27
C LEU A 36 -1.70 -2.97 -13.40
N ASN A 37 -0.73 -3.84 -13.11
CA ASN A 37 0.38 -4.17 -14.01
C ASN A 37 0.79 -5.63 -13.84
N GLU A 38 1.62 -6.12 -14.74
CA GLU A 38 2.34 -7.37 -14.51
C GLU A 38 3.18 -7.28 -13.22
N PRO A 39 3.31 -8.39 -12.46
CA PRO A 39 4.08 -8.38 -11.23
C PRO A 39 5.56 -8.08 -11.48
N ASP A 40 6.15 -7.22 -10.67
CA ASP A 40 7.59 -6.99 -10.66
C ASP A 40 8.29 -8.14 -9.93
N ILE A 41 9.23 -8.79 -10.58
CA ILE A 41 10.03 -9.88 -10.01
C ILE A 41 11.44 -9.36 -9.72
N SER A 42 11.97 -9.66 -8.53
CA SER A 42 13.33 -9.26 -8.19
C SER A 42 14.37 -9.92 -9.11
N PRO A 43 15.54 -9.30 -9.36
CA PRO A 43 16.57 -9.88 -10.22
C PRO A 43 17.04 -11.30 -9.82
N GLY A 44 16.95 -11.63 -8.52
CA GLY A 44 17.24 -12.97 -7.99
C GLY A 44 16.05 -13.94 -7.98
N GLY A 45 14.87 -13.50 -8.43
CA GLY A 45 13.67 -14.32 -8.52
C GLY A 45 13.02 -14.67 -7.17
N CYS A 46 13.38 -14.00 -6.08
CA CYS A 46 12.84 -14.35 -4.76
C CYS A 46 11.60 -13.56 -4.38
N TYR A 47 11.45 -12.34 -4.88
CA TYR A 47 10.33 -11.47 -4.52
C TYR A 47 9.47 -11.22 -5.73
N ARG A 48 8.17 -11.15 -5.47
CA ARG A 48 7.19 -10.66 -6.40
C ARG A 48 6.44 -9.51 -5.74
N VAL A 49 6.42 -8.37 -6.40
CA VAL A 49 5.60 -7.23 -5.99
C VAL A 49 4.47 -7.07 -6.98
N GLU A 50 3.26 -7.02 -6.45
CA GLU A 50 2.05 -6.75 -7.23
C GLU A 50 1.50 -5.38 -6.83
N THR A 51 1.14 -4.59 -7.83
CA THR A 51 0.56 -3.25 -7.64
C THR A 51 -0.93 -3.31 -7.87
N PHE A 52 -1.71 -2.73 -6.97
CA PHE A 52 -3.17 -2.79 -6.98
C PHE A 52 -3.79 -1.40 -6.95
N LYS A 53 -4.85 -1.21 -7.74
CA LYS A 53 -5.73 -0.05 -7.65
C LYS A 53 -6.86 -0.35 -6.67
N PRO A 54 -7.04 0.45 -5.62
CA PRO A 54 -8.11 0.22 -4.66
C PRO A 54 -9.49 0.38 -5.31
N PHE A 55 -10.44 -0.45 -4.91
CA PHE A 55 -11.82 -0.42 -5.40
C PHE A 55 -12.66 0.58 -4.60
N TRP A 56 -12.39 1.87 -4.73
CA TRP A 56 -13.10 2.90 -3.98
C TRP A 56 -14.54 3.10 -4.47
N ILE A 57 -15.51 2.93 -3.56
CA ILE A 57 -16.92 3.26 -3.85
C ILE A 57 -17.17 4.76 -3.71
N LEU A 58 -16.57 5.39 -2.68
CA LEU A 58 -16.68 6.83 -2.49
C LEU A 58 -15.68 7.58 -3.37
N PRO A 59 -16.01 8.83 -3.77
CA PRO A 59 -15.05 9.70 -4.43
C PRO A 59 -13.72 9.79 -3.69
N MET A 60 -12.61 9.86 -4.43
CA MET A 60 -11.23 9.83 -3.90
C MET A 60 -10.95 10.82 -2.76
N MET A 61 -11.62 11.98 -2.72
CA MET A 61 -11.45 12.97 -1.66
C MET A 61 -11.89 12.46 -0.28
N PHE A 62 -12.77 11.46 -0.22
CA PHE A 62 -13.19 10.86 1.05
C PHE A 62 -12.23 9.80 1.56
N HIS A 63 -11.09 9.60 0.91
CA HIS A 63 -10.05 8.67 1.32
C HIS A 63 -8.82 9.42 1.81
N ARG A 64 -8.33 9.06 3.00
CA ARG A 64 -7.19 9.75 3.64
C ARG A 64 -5.91 9.40 2.89
N LYS A 65 -5.12 10.40 2.51
CA LYS A 65 -3.85 10.20 1.80
C LYS A 65 -2.72 10.01 2.82
N ALA A 66 -2.18 8.80 2.86
CA ALA A 66 -1.06 8.44 3.72
C ALA A 66 0.24 9.13 3.27
N ASN A 67 1.13 9.39 4.23
CA ASN A 67 2.49 9.84 3.95
C ASN A 67 3.44 8.63 4.05
N PRO A 68 4.23 8.32 3.00
CA PRO A 68 5.18 7.20 3.00
C PRO A 68 6.14 7.17 4.21
N TYR A 69 6.53 8.33 4.74
CA TYR A 69 7.44 8.41 5.88
C TYR A 69 6.75 8.39 7.25
N LYS A 70 5.41 8.45 7.29
CA LYS A 70 4.58 8.51 8.52
C LYS A 70 5.00 9.61 9.52
N ASP A 71 5.75 10.61 9.06
CA ASP A 71 6.23 11.74 9.84
C ASP A 71 5.17 12.84 9.99
N HIS A 72 4.16 12.83 9.11
CA HIS A 72 3.02 13.72 9.15
C HIS A 72 1.70 12.93 9.15
N PRO A 73 0.64 13.44 9.81
CA PRO A 73 -0.66 12.80 9.78
C PRO A 73 -1.24 12.74 8.35
N PRO A 74 -2.07 11.73 8.03
CA PRO A 74 -2.70 11.61 6.72
C PRO A 74 -3.55 12.84 6.38
N LYS A 75 -3.48 13.28 5.12
CA LYS A 75 -4.25 14.44 4.64
C LYS A 75 -5.73 14.08 4.51
N TRP A 76 -6.59 14.98 4.98
CA TRP A 76 -8.05 14.93 4.80
C TRP A 76 -8.46 15.67 3.53
N LEU A 77 -9.49 15.18 2.85
CA LEU A 77 -9.95 15.72 1.56
C LEU A 77 -8.81 15.92 0.55
N PRO A 78 -7.92 14.92 0.36
CA PRO A 78 -6.79 15.08 -0.53
C PRO A 78 -7.23 15.05 -2.00
N TRP A 79 -6.38 15.61 -2.84
CA TRP A 79 -6.37 15.27 -4.27
C TRP A 79 -5.46 14.06 -4.47
N TRP A 80 -5.98 13.01 -5.10
CA TRP A 80 -5.22 11.83 -5.48
C TRP A 80 -4.86 11.92 -6.96
N GLY A 81 -3.58 11.74 -7.27
CA GLY A 81 -3.11 11.57 -8.64
C GLY A 81 -3.34 10.15 -9.13
N TYR A 82 -2.59 9.22 -8.54
CA TYR A 82 -2.64 7.81 -8.88
C TYR A 82 -2.63 6.92 -7.64
N PRO A 83 -3.81 6.62 -7.04
CA PRO A 83 -3.89 5.83 -5.82
C PRO A 83 -3.58 4.35 -6.10
N ALA A 84 -2.63 3.79 -5.35
CA ALA A 84 -2.33 2.37 -5.40
C ALA A 84 -1.73 1.86 -4.09
N PHE A 85 -1.70 0.55 -3.93
CA PHE A 85 -0.97 -0.12 -2.87
C PHE A 85 -0.25 -1.34 -3.42
N PHE A 86 0.71 -1.86 -2.65
CA PHE A 86 1.54 -2.98 -3.05
C PHE A 86 1.30 -4.18 -2.14
N ARG A 87 1.41 -5.37 -2.72
CA ARG A 87 1.58 -6.63 -1.99
C ARG A 87 2.94 -7.22 -2.34
N LEU A 88 3.74 -7.51 -1.34
CA LEU A 88 5.02 -8.18 -1.46
C LEU A 88 4.84 -9.65 -1.09
N TYR A 89 5.29 -10.53 -1.98
CA TYR A 89 5.26 -11.96 -1.77
C TYR A 89 6.66 -12.55 -1.86
N ASP A 90 6.87 -13.66 -1.14
CA ASP A 90 7.92 -14.61 -1.51
C ASP A 90 7.47 -15.28 -2.83
N HIS A 91 8.23 -15.06 -3.89
CA HIS A 91 7.91 -15.56 -5.22
C HIS A 91 8.00 -17.10 -5.31
N ARG A 92 8.83 -17.72 -4.48
CA ARG A 92 9.07 -19.17 -4.49
C ARG A 92 7.92 -19.92 -3.83
N THR A 93 7.41 -19.38 -2.72
CA THR A 93 6.36 -20.02 -1.91
C THR A 93 4.97 -19.47 -2.21
N GLY A 94 4.87 -18.25 -2.74
CA GLY A 94 3.63 -17.51 -2.91
C GLY A 94 3.10 -16.86 -1.62
N GLU A 95 3.85 -16.93 -0.52
CA GLU A 95 3.44 -16.37 0.76
C GLU A 95 3.44 -14.82 0.73
N LEU A 96 2.38 -14.21 1.25
CA LEU A 96 2.29 -12.76 1.41
C LEU A 96 3.18 -12.32 2.59
N ILE A 97 4.21 -11.54 2.28
CA ILE A 97 5.15 -10.99 3.27
C ILE A 97 4.59 -9.69 3.86
N SER A 98 4.10 -8.79 3.00
CA SER A 98 3.54 -7.51 3.45
C SER A 98 2.53 -6.94 2.46
N GLU A 99 1.63 -6.09 2.99
CA GLU A 99 0.73 -5.25 2.22
C GLU A 99 0.88 -3.81 2.71
N THR A 100 0.92 -2.85 1.78
CA THR A 100 1.05 -1.44 2.13
C THR A 100 -0.30 -0.78 2.42
N GLU A 101 -0.24 0.40 3.05
CA GLU A 101 -1.33 1.38 2.95
C GLU A 101 -1.50 1.84 1.48
N ILE A 102 -2.59 2.55 1.19
CA ILE A 102 -2.79 3.17 -0.12
C ILE A 102 -1.97 4.47 -0.17
N TYR A 103 -1.13 4.57 -1.18
CA TYR A 103 -0.26 5.72 -1.45
C TYR A 103 -0.55 6.30 -2.83
N ASP A 104 -0.16 7.56 -3.02
CA ASP A 104 -0.30 8.25 -4.29
C ASP A 104 0.98 8.10 -5.10
N LEU A 105 0.95 7.19 -6.07
CA LEU A 105 2.10 6.85 -6.89
C LEU A 105 2.56 8.02 -7.77
N GLU A 106 1.68 8.96 -8.12
CA GLU A 106 2.08 10.15 -8.87
C GLU A 106 3.12 10.97 -8.09
N SER A 107 2.96 11.01 -6.75
CA SER A 107 3.82 11.82 -5.88
C SER A 107 4.93 11.05 -5.18
N ALA A 108 4.75 9.75 -4.94
CA ALA A 108 5.65 8.95 -4.11
C ALA A 108 6.17 7.67 -4.80
N GLY A 109 5.57 7.29 -5.93
CA GLY A 109 5.99 6.13 -6.70
C GLY A 109 7.33 6.36 -7.39
N GLY A 110 7.90 5.29 -7.91
CA GLY A 110 9.18 5.32 -8.61
C GLY A 110 9.71 3.91 -8.85
N PRO A 111 10.96 3.78 -9.33
CA PRO A 111 11.58 2.49 -9.60
C PRO A 111 11.63 1.60 -8.36
N MET A 112 11.59 0.29 -8.60
CA MET A 112 11.75 -0.73 -7.57
C MET A 112 13.19 -0.76 -7.04
N SER A 113 13.34 -0.78 -5.72
CA SER A 113 14.58 -1.10 -5.02
C SER A 113 14.34 -2.33 -4.16
N TRP A 114 15.18 -3.36 -4.34
CA TRP A 114 14.95 -4.69 -3.75
C TRP A 114 15.62 -4.90 -2.38
N GLY A 115 16.18 -3.84 -1.80
CA GLY A 115 16.74 -3.90 -0.45
C GLY A 115 18.24 -4.16 -0.36
N GLY A 116 18.98 -4.04 -1.48
CA GLY A 116 20.44 -4.18 -1.53
C GLY A 116 21.14 -3.27 -0.53
N GLY A 117 21.45 -3.81 0.65
CA GLY A 117 22.05 -3.10 1.79
C GLY A 117 21.09 -2.46 2.78
N SER A 118 19.83 -2.14 2.41
CA SER A 118 18.84 -1.53 3.31
C SER A 118 17.95 -2.54 4.03
N GLY A 119 17.84 -3.78 3.54
CA GLY A 119 16.97 -4.80 4.11
C GLY A 119 15.48 -4.60 3.81
N MET A 120 15.12 -3.67 2.93
CA MET A 120 13.74 -3.23 2.70
C MET A 120 13.47 -3.02 1.21
N VAL A 121 12.35 -3.54 0.73
CA VAL A 121 11.84 -3.33 -0.63
C VAL A 121 11.09 -1.99 -0.69
N TYR A 122 11.38 -1.19 -1.71
CA TYR A 122 10.75 0.10 -1.96
C TYR A 122 10.26 0.24 -3.39
N ALA A 123 9.20 1.02 -3.59
CA ALA A 123 8.80 1.61 -4.87
C ALA A 123 8.92 3.13 -4.75
N GLY A 124 9.98 3.71 -5.32
CA GLY A 124 10.29 5.13 -5.10
C GLY A 124 10.50 5.46 -3.63
N MET A 125 9.59 6.26 -3.05
CA MET A 125 9.62 6.67 -1.64
C MET A 125 8.80 5.74 -0.72
N ILE A 126 8.07 4.78 -1.29
CA ILE A 126 7.11 3.94 -0.56
C ILE A 126 7.81 2.70 -0.01
N PRO A 127 7.91 2.54 1.33
CA PRO A 127 8.37 1.28 1.92
C PRO A 127 7.30 0.21 1.72
N ILE A 128 7.66 -0.90 1.06
CA ILE A 128 6.74 -2.01 0.80
C ILE A 128 6.82 -3.05 1.90
N GLY A 129 8.03 -3.48 2.25
CA GLY A 129 8.22 -4.52 3.26
C GLY A 129 9.67 -4.92 3.43
N PRO A 130 9.98 -5.70 4.48
CA PRO A 130 11.32 -6.25 4.68
C PRO A 130 11.66 -7.21 3.55
N ASN A 131 12.95 -7.26 3.22
CA ASN A 131 13.48 -8.38 2.48
C ASN A 131 13.71 -9.56 3.44
N VAL A 132 13.62 -10.78 2.93
CA VAL A 132 14.01 -12.01 3.62
C VAL A 132 15.51 -12.28 3.45
N SER A 133 16.15 -12.66 4.55
CA SER A 133 17.60 -12.82 4.63
C SER A 133 18.17 -13.96 3.77
N ASP A 134 17.33 -14.90 3.33
CA ASP A 134 17.71 -16.05 2.53
C ASP A 134 17.65 -15.80 1.01
N CYS A 135 17.24 -14.60 0.57
CA CYS A 135 17.26 -14.22 -0.83
C CYS A 135 18.56 -13.51 -1.22
N VAL A 136 19.33 -14.12 -2.12
CA VAL A 136 20.55 -13.54 -2.69
C VAL A 136 20.19 -12.64 -3.88
N GLY A 137 19.69 -11.44 -3.58
CA GLY A 137 19.53 -10.33 -4.52
C GLY A 137 20.17 -9.01 -4.03
N ASP A 138 20.58 -8.96 -2.76
CA ASP A 138 21.12 -7.76 -2.12
C ASP A 138 22.62 -7.53 -2.32
N ARG A 139 23.30 -8.47 -2.98
CA ARG A 139 24.72 -8.30 -3.30
C ARG A 139 24.83 -7.66 -4.68
N PRO A 140 25.49 -6.49 -4.81
CA PRO A 140 25.90 -6.04 -6.13
C PRO A 140 26.74 -7.17 -6.73
N THR A 141 26.51 -7.49 -8.00
CA THR A 141 27.29 -8.47 -8.73
C THR A 141 28.73 -7.96 -8.83
N THR A 142 29.55 -8.18 -7.81
CA THR A 142 31.01 -8.03 -7.92
C THR A 142 31.50 -9.24 -8.72
N ARG A 143 31.25 -9.22 -10.03
CA ARG A 143 32.04 -10.02 -10.97
C ARG A 143 32.85 -9.03 -11.79
N ALA A 144 34.05 -8.80 -11.27
CA ALA A 144 35.14 -8.16 -11.97
C ALA A 144 35.31 -8.78 -13.37
N THR A 145 35.55 -7.93 -14.37
CA THR A 145 36.55 -8.23 -15.38
C THR A 145 37.40 -6.97 -15.53
N PRO A 146 38.72 -7.00 -15.23
CA PRO A 146 39.62 -5.98 -15.74
C PRO A 146 39.59 -6.09 -17.27
N GLN A 147 39.28 -4.99 -17.97
CA GLN A 147 39.60 -4.92 -19.39
C GLN A 147 41.12 -4.86 -19.52
N GLU A 148 41.63 -5.79 -20.32
CA GLU A 148 43.01 -5.85 -20.81
C GLU A 148 43.35 -4.63 -21.67
#